data_AF-A0A432FC60-F1
#
_entry.id   AF-A0A432FC60-F1
#
_cell.length_a   1.000
_cell.length_b   1.000
_cell.length_c   1.000
_cell.angle_alpha   90.00
_cell.angle_beta   90.00
_cell.angle_gamma   90.00
#
_symmetry.space_group_name_H-M   'P 1'
#
loop_
_entity.id
_entity.type
_entity.pdbx_description
1 polymer ?
#
loop_
_entity_poly.entity_id
_entity_poly.type
_entity_poly.pdbx_seq_one_letter_code
_entity_poly.pdbx_strand_id
1 'polypeptide(L)'
;MANLLLLKNLLPDLYKVMGTPSRILVISPFKTPFGYLEAIVEETKKSFVVENTELYSQFELLGIAEALKRVKDFSMLPLKIEGNRIYTEVPKEGNNKDLINLAKVVDTFLKDLYDFTRNMVQLEEVKKKLGGIDTFVFRFESLKEEEKKKLQERAEQLKYDIIDLYDEIKSLLIAIERDLQGKNYHSAEEKLRNAIHKLGILDHLRDEYKRITGKEFYNFHVEVLRNTLFGLKEQLELS
;
A
#
# COMPACT_ATOMS: atom_id res chain seq x y z
N MET A 1 -46.72 2.86 27.69
CA MET A 1 -46.46 2.57 26.26
C MET A 1 -46.30 3.91 25.58
N ALA A 2 -45.13 4.18 25.02
CA ALA A 2 -44.87 5.48 24.38
C ALA A 2 -45.47 5.45 22.96
N ASN A 3 -46.20 6.50 22.56
CA ASN A 3 -46.72 6.57 21.19
C ASN A 3 -45.60 7.06 20.24
N LEU A 4 -44.95 6.12 19.56
CA LEU A 4 -43.83 6.43 18.65
C LEU A 4 -44.22 7.34 17.48
N LEU A 5 -45.50 7.38 17.07
CA LEU A 5 -45.96 8.28 16.01
C LEU A 5 -45.73 9.76 16.36
N LEU A 6 -45.61 10.09 17.65
CA LEU A 6 -45.28 11.44 18.10
C LEU A 6 -43.87 11.89 17.70
N LEU A 7 -42.97 10.97 17.33
CA LEU A 7 -41.66 11.30 16.79
C LEU A 7 -41.75 12.17 15.53
N LYS A 8 -42.86 12.10 14.78
CA LYS A 8 -43.12 12.99 13.64
C LYS A 8 -43.06 14.48 14.01
N ASN A 9 -43.43 14.83 15.24
CA ASN A 9 -43.47 16.21 15.71
C ASN A 9 -42.15 16.66 16.38
N LEU A 10 -41.23 15.71 16.62
CA LEU A 10 -39.98 15.94 17.34
C LEU A 10 -38.75 15.86 16.43
N LEU A 11 -38.88 15.14 15.31
CA LEU A 11 -37.88 15.10 14.26
C LEU A 11 -38.02 16.32 13.33
N PRO A 12 -36.94 16.71 12.61
CA PRO A 12 -37.02 17.78 11.62
C PRO A 12 -38.09 17.51 10.55
N ASP A 13 -38.76 18.57 10.07
CA ASP A 13 -39.93 18.50 9.19
C ASP A 13 -39.74 17.68 7.90
N LEU A 14 -38.49 17.52 7.46
CA LEU A 14 -38.13 16.78 6.25
C LEU A 14 -38.19 15.26 6.41
N TYR A 15 -38.22 14.75 7.64
CA TYR A 15 -38.31 13.32 7.92
C TYR A 15 -39.74 12.82 7.75
N LYS A 16 -39.89 11.66 7.09
CA LYS A 16 -41.18 10.97 7.01
C LYS A 16 -41.26 9.91 8.09
N VAL A 17 -42.33 9.93 8.88
CA VAL A 17 -42.60 8.95 9.94
C VAL A 17 -43.91 8.23 9.63
N MET A 18 -43.88 6.91 9.59
CA MET A 18 -45.03 6.05 9.25
C MET A 18 -45.01 4.79 10.11
N GLY A 19 -46.15 4.17 10.39
CA GLY A 19 -46.22 2.88 11.10
C GLY A 19 -47.28 2.85 12.18
N THR A 20 -47.00 2.12 13.26
CA THR A 20 -47.88 1.94 14.42
C THR A 20 -47.32 2.63 15.66
N PRO A 21 -48.12 2.84 16.72
CA PRO A 21 -47.62 3.43 17.96
C PRO A 21 -46.44 2.71 18.62
N SER A 22 -46.25 1.41 18.37
CA SER A 22 -45.17 0.59 18.95
C SER A 22 -44.00 0.35 18.00
N ARG A 23 -44.18 0.58 16.70
CA ARG A 23 -43.14 0.39 15.69
C ARG A 23 -43.34 1.35 14.53
N ILE A 24 -42.35 2.18 14.26
CA ILE A 24 -42.39 3.15 13.17
C ILE A 24 -41.20 2.94 12.22
N LEU A 25 -41.40 3.34 10.98
CA LEU A 25 -40.37 3.60 9.99
C LEU A 25 -40.14 5.10 9.90
N VAL A 26 -38.88 5.51 10.02
CA VAL A 26 -38.43 6.88 9.87
C VAL A 26 -37.56 6.96 8.62
N ILE A 27 -38.00 7.68 7.61
CA ILE A 27 -37.24 7.88 6.36
C ILE A 27 -36.64 9.28 6.40
N SER A 28 -35.30 9.35 6.34
CA SER A 28 -34.56 10.60 6.32
C SER A 28 -34.61 11.28 4.95
N PRO A 29 -34.38 12.61 4.88
CA PRO A 29 -34.19 13.29 3.61
C PRO A 29 -32.82 13.00 2.97
N PHE A 30 -31.93 12.28 3.65
CA PHE A 30 -30.58 12.02 3.17
C PHE A 30 -30.59 10.96 2.08
N LYS A 31 -30.22 11.37 0.86
CA LYS A 31 -30.12 10.48 -0.29
C LYS A 31 -28.70 9.94 -0.40
N THR A 32 -28.57 8.63 -0.34
CA THR A 32 -27.34 7.88 -0.63
C THR A 32 -27.43 7.30 -2.05
N PRO A 33 -26.33 6.75 -2.60
CA PRO A 33 -26.39 5.98 -3.85
C PRO A 33 -27.32 4.77 -3.79
N PHE A 34 -27.67 4.32 -2.58
CA PHE A 34 -28.56 3.18 -2.35
C PHE A 34 -30.00 3.56 -2.04
N GLY A 35 -30.36 4.84 -2.15
CA GLY A 35 -31.68 5.35 -1.83
C GLY A 35 -31.68 6.23 -0.57
N TYR A 36 -32.87 6.48 -0.03
CA TYR A 36 -33.02 7.25 1.20
C TYR A 36 -32.68 6.38 2.41
N LEU A 37 -31.98 6.93 3.39
CA LEU A 37 -31.73 6.20 4.62
C LEU A 37 -33.00 6.12 5.47
N GLU A 38 -33.25 4.93 5.99
CA GLU A 38 -34.37 4.64 6.87
C GLU A 38 -33.93 4.08 8.22
N ALA A 39 -34.78 4.24 9.23
CA ALA A 39 -34.62 3.60 10.52
C ALA A 39 -35.96 3.05 10.99
N ILE A 40 -35.99 1.78 11.38
CA ILE A 40 -37.09 1.17 12.10
C ILE A 40 -36.86 1.44 13.58
N VAL A 41 -37.85 2.04 14.23
CA VAL A 41 -37.84 2.28 15.67
C VAL A 41 -38.91 1.39 16.30
N GLU A 42 -38.50 0.50 17.20
CA GLU A 42 -39.38 -0.44 17.88
C GLU A 42 -39.30 -0.29 19.40
N GLU A 43 -40.46 -0.27 20.05
CA GLU A 43 -40.56 -0.23 21.51
C GLU A 43 -40.45 -1.64 22.10
N THR A 44 -39.43 -1.91 22.91
CA THR A 44 -39.32 -3.14 23.72
C THR A 44 -39.74 -2.90 25.17
N LYS A 45 -39.68 -3.91 26.05
CA LYS A 45 -40.05 -3.73 27.46
C LYS A 45 -39.16 -2.73 28.21
N LYS A 46 -37.86 -2.66 27.91
CA LYS A 46 -36.87 -1.87 28.68
C LYS A 46 -36.17 -0.78 27.87
N SER A 47 -36.26 -0.82 26.54
CA SER A 47 -35.56 0.09 25.64
C SER A 47 -36.38 0.40 24.39
N PHE A 48 -35.92 1.38 23.62
CA PHE A 48 -36.25 1.53 22.21
C PHE A 48 -35.09 1.01 21.38
N VAL A 49 -35.40 0.25 20.34
CA VAL A 49 -34.40 -0.22 19.37
C VAL A 49 -34.55 0.64 18.13
N VAL A 50 -33.46 1.26 17.68
CA VAL A 50 -33.38 2.00 16.42
C VAL A 50 -32.49 1.17 15.50
N GLU A 51 -33.03 0.73 14.37
CA GLU A 51 -32.37 -0.23 13.49
C GLU A 51 -32.42 0.24 12.03
N ASN A 52 -31.39 -0.06 11.26
CA ASN A 52 -31.44 -0.02 9.81
C ASN A 52 -31.21 -1.45 9.28
N THR A 53 -32.22 -1.97 8.56
CA THR A 53 -32.20 -3.34 8.01
C THR A 53 -31.64 -3.41 6.60
N GLU A 54 -31.84 -2.36 5.81
CA GLU A 54 -31.56 -2.40 4.37
C GLU A 54 -30.06 -2.19 4.06
N LEU A 55 -29.42 -1.30 4.81
CA LEU A 55 -28.04 -0.91 4.58
C LEU A 55 -27.04 -2.04 4.87
N TYR A 56 -27.34 -2.91 5.85
CA TYR A 56 -26.49 -4.07 6.13
C TYR A 56 -26.45 -5.03 4.94
N SER A 57 -27.60 -5.36 4.34
CA SER A 57 -27.67 -6.20 3.13
C SER A 57 -26.91 -5.58 1.95
N GLN A 58 -26.95 -4.25 1.82
CA GLN A 58 -26.18 -3.53 0.81
C GLN A 58 -24.66 -3.60 1.08
N PHE A 59 -24.23 -3.55 2.34
CA PHE A 59 -22.83 -3.75 2.71
C PHE A 59 -22.35 -5.19 2.52
N GLU A 60 -23.22 -6.19 2.67
CA GLU A 60 -22.90 -7.58 2.33
C GLU A 60 -22.68 -7.75 0.82
N LEU A 61 -23.56 -7.19 -0.01
CA LEU A 61 -23.42 -7.22 -1.47
C LEU A 61 -22.11 -6.60 -1.96
N LEU A 62 -21.59 -5.61 -1.24
CA LEU A 62 -20.34 -4.91 -1.54
C LEU A 62 -19.11 -5.56 -0.86
N GLY A 63 -19.28 -6.66 -0.13
CA GLY A 63 -18.18 -7.39 0.52
C GLY A 63 -17.50 -6.65 1.68
N ILE A 64 -18.16 -5.62 2.23
CA ILE A 64 -17.61 -4.72 3.26
C ILE A 64 -18.21 -4.96 4.65
N ALA A 65 -19.30 -5.72 4.74
CA ALA A 65 -19.96 -6.07 6.01
C ALA A 65 -19.02 -6.69 7.06
N GLU A 66 -18.04 -7.50 6.64
CA GLU A 66 -17.10 -8.14 7.55
C GLU A 66 -16.01 -7.20 8.07
N ALA A 67 -15.62 -6.22 7.26
CA ALA A 67 -14.73 -5.13 7.69
C ALA A 67 -15.42 -4.24 8.72
N LEU A 68 -16.74 -4.03 8.58
CA LEU A 68 -17.53 -3.19 9.49
C LEU A 68 -17.60 -3.70 10.92
N LYS A 69 -17.63 -5.02 11.11
CA LYS A 69 -17.59 -5.64 12.44
C LYS A 69 -16.32 -5.30 13.22
N ARG A 70 -15.25 -4.85 12.53
CA ARG A 70 -13.94 -4.54 13.14
C ARG A 70 -13.77 -3.07 13.47
N VAL A 71 -14.59 -2.18 12.93
CA VAL A 71 -14.43 -0.75 13.18
C VAL A 71 -15.29 -0.36 14.39
N LYS A 72 -14.61 -0.13 15.51
CA LYS A 72 -15.26 0.11 16.81
C LYS A 72 -15.75 1.54 17.06
N ASP A 73 -15.36 2.51 16.23
CA ASP A 73 -15.62 3.92 16.52
C ASP A 73 -16.08 4.67 15.26
N PHE A 74 -17.37 4.99 15.18
CA PHE A 74 -17.86 5.94 14.17
C PHE A 74 -18.84 7.00 14.67
N SER A 75 -19.34 6.94 15.91
CA SER A 75 -20.01 8.09 16.51
C SER A 75 -20.11 8.00 18.03
N MET A 76 -20.56 9.08 18.69
CA MET A 76 -20.87 9.10 20.13
C MET A 76 -22.07 8.20 20.51
N LEU A 77 -22.69 7.50 19.55
CA LEU A 77 -23.71 6.49 19.81
C LEU A 77 -23.11 5.08 19.76
N PRO A 78 -23.53 4.18 20.66
CA PRO A 78 -23.14 2.78 20.62
C PRO A 78 -23.86 2.09 19.45
N LEU A 79 -23.36 2.30 18.24
CA LEU A 79 -23.75 1.54 17.05
C LEU A 79 -23.29 0.09 17.24
N LYS A 80 -24.25 -0.84 17.23
CA LYS A 80 -24.00 -2.28 17.31
C LYS A 80 -24.21 -2.89 15.94
N ILE A 81 -23.22 -3.65 15.47
CA ILE A 81 -23.29 -4.44 14.25
C ILE A 81 -23.19 -5.91 14.66
N GLU A 82 -24.35 -6.56 14.79
CA GLU A 82 -24.43 -7.95 15.22
C GLU A 82 -25.33 -8.75 14.28
N GLY A 83 -24.85 -9.91 13.84
CA GLY A 83 -25.53 -10.67 12.79
C GLY A 83 -25.73 -9.81 11.54
N ASN A 84 -27.00 -9.71 11.08
CA ASN A 84 -27.39 -8.97 9.89
C ASN A 84 -28.09 -7.63 10.19
N ARG A 85 -27.74 -6.97 11.30
CA ARG A 85 -28.44 -5.78 11.79
C ARG A 85 -27.46 -4.68 12.18
N ILE A 86 -27.78 -3.44 11.81
CA ILE A 86 -27.13 -2.23 12.33
C ILE A 86 -28.14 -1.55 13.23
N TYR A 87 -27.85 -1.46 14.53
CA TYR A 87 -28.82 -0.95 15.49
C TYR A 87 -28.17 -0.22 16.65
N THR A 88 -28.99 0.57 17.35
CA THR A 88 -28.64 1.13 18.66
C THR A 88 -29.83 1.00 19.61
N GLU A 89 -29.54 0.95 20.91
CA GLU A 89 -30.55 0.78 21.96
C GLU A 89 -30.59 2.01 22.85
N VAL A 90 -31.78 2.56 23.03
CA VAL A 90 -32.03 3.70 23.93
C VAL A 90 -32.77 3.17 25.15
N PRO A 91 -32.19 3.22 26.36
CA PRO A 91 -32.89 2.79 27.57
C PRO A 91 -34.10 3.70 27.87
N LYS A 92 -35.16 3.13 28.44
CA LYS A 92 -36.32 3.90 28.90
C LYS A 92 -36.10 4.41 30.32
N GLU A 93 -36.29 5.70 30.54
CA GLU A 93 -36.30 6.30 31.88
C GLU A 93 -37.71 6.41 32.47
N GLY A 94 -38.75 6.17 31.67
CA GLY A 94 -40.15 6.19 32.11
C GLY A 94 -40.73 7.59 32.22
N ASN A 95 -40.13 8.58 31.55
CA ASN A 95 -40.52 9.98 31.62
C ASN A 95 -40.72 10.60 30.22
N ASN A 96 -41.29 11.80 30.16
CA ASN A 96 -41.59 12.48 28.89
C ASN A 96 -40.34 12.85 28.06
N LYS A 97 -39.14 12.81 28.64
CA LYS A 97 -37.88 13.04 27.93
C LYS A 97 -37.47 11.85 27.09
N ASP A 98 -38.03 10.65 27.33
CA ASP A 98 -37.72 9.44 26.56
C ASP A 98 -37.94 9.65 25.06
N LEU A 99 -39.06 10.26 24.66
CA LEU A 99 -39.36 10.53 23.25
C LEU A 99 -38.47 11.63 22.65
N ILE A 100 -38.09 12.64 23.43
CA ILE A 100 -37.19 13.71 23.00
C ILE A 100 -35.77 13.16 22.79
N ASN A 101 -35.29 12.35 23.73
CA ASN A 101 -34.00 11.68 23.63
C ASN A 101 -34.00 10.70 22.45
N LEU A 102 -35.06 9.92 22.29
CA LEU A 102 -35.23 9.01 21.16
C LEU A 102 -35.19 9.76 19.82
N ALA A 103 -35.88 10.91 19.70
CA ALA A 103 -35.83 11.74 18.49
C ALA A 103 -34.40 12.19 18.15
N LYS A 104 -33.64 12.65 19.14
CA LYS A 104 -32.22 13.03 18.97
C LYS A 104 -31.36 11.85 18.53
N VAL A 105 -31.57 10.68 19.14
CA VAL A 105 -30.83 9.45 18.78
C VAL A 105 -31.17 9.03 17.36
N VAL A 106 -32.44 9.07 16.95
CA VAL A 106 -32.86 8.72 15.58
C VAL A 106 -32.27 9.67 14.54
N ASP A 107 -32.32 10.98 14.76
CA ASP A 107 -31.72 11.97 13.85
C ASP A 107 -30.21 11.78 13.74
N THR A 108 -29.53 11.55 14.87
CA THR A 108 -28.08 11.34 14.90
C THR A 108 -27.69 10.03 14.24
N PHE A 109 -28.40 8.93 14.54
CA PHE A 109 -28.21 7.63 13.92
C PHE A 109 -28.30 7.71 12.39
N LEU A 110 -29.31 8.40 11.85
CA LEU A 110 -29.48 8.55 10.39
C LEU A 110 -28.41 9.44 9.75
N LYS A 111 -27.96 10.50 10.43
CA LYS A 111 -26.84 11.34 9.98
C LYS A 111 -25.51 10.59 9.97
N ASP A 112 -25.24 9.84 11.03
CA ASP A 112 -24.02 9.05 11.15
C ASP A 112 -23.97 7.98 10.04
N LEU A 113 -25.09 7.29 9.78
CA LEU A 113 -25.20 6.36 8.66
C LEU A 113 -25.01 7.06 7.30
N TYR A 114 -25.49 8.30 7.16
CA TYR A 114 -25.28 9.08 5.94
C TYR A 114 -23.81 9.44 5.71
N ASP A 115 -23.15 9.99 6.72
CA ASP A 115 -21.74 10.33 6.63
C ASP A 115 -20.90 9.07 6.42
N PHE A 116 -21.26 7.97 7.07
CA PHE A 116 -20.64 6.67 6.90
C PHE A 116 -20.75 6.15 5.45
N THR A 117 -21.96 6.09 4.91
CA THR A 117 -22.20 5.64 3.52
C THR A 117 -21.54 6.54 2.50
N ARG A 118 -21.56 7.87 2.71
CA ARG A 118 -20.85 8.83 1.84
C ARG A 118 -19.34 8.58 1.85
N ASN A 119 -18.74 8.40 3.01
CA ASN A 119 -17.30 8.16 3.14
C ASN A 119 -16.89 6.81 2.51
N MET A 120 -17.72 5.77 2.66
CA MET A 120 -17.52 4.48 2.00
C MET A 120 -17.59 4.56 0.49
N VAL A 121 -18.60 5.25 -0.05
CA VAL A 121 -18.76 5.45 -1.49
C VAL A 121 -17.62 6.30 -2.05
N GLN A 122 -17.19 7.33 -1.33
CA GLN A 122 -16.00 8.10 -1.73
C GLN A 122 -14.75 7.24 -1.72
N LEU A 123 -14.56 6.36 -0.74
CA LEU A 123 -13.47 5.37 -0.74
C LEU A 123 -13.58 4.40 -1.92
N GLU A 124 -14.77 3.93 -2.28
CA GLU A 124 -14.99 3.09 -3.47
C GLU A 124 -14.76 3.83 -4.78
N GLU A 125 -15.20 5.09 -4.90
CA GLU A 125 -14.95 5.92 -6.07
C GLU A 125 -13.47 6.26 -6.20
N VAL A 126 -12.78 6.51 -5.09
CA VAL A 126 -11.32 6.65 -5.05
C VAL A 126 -10.65 5.33 -5.44
N LYS A 127 -11.11 4.18 -4.93
CA LYS A 127 -10.65 2.85 -5.38
C LYS A 127 -10.95 2.58 -6.86
N LYS A 128 -12.09 3.03 -7.40
CA LYS A 128 -12.44 2.88 -8.83
C LYS A 128 -11.62 3.83 -9.72
N LYS A 129 -11.38 5.07 -9.28
CA LYS A 129 -10.60 6.08 -10.01
C LYS A 129 -9.10 5.79 -9.96
N LEU A 130 -8.61 5.23 -8.86
CA LEU A 130 -7.19 4.89 -8.70
C LEU A 130 -6.89 3.44 -9.09
N GLY A 131 -7.90 2.57 -9.29
CA GLY A 131 -7.72 1.12 -9.21
C GLY A 131 -7.49 0.75 -7.74
N GLY A 132 -8.15 -0.29 -7.21
CA GLY A 132 -8.13 -0.56 -5.78
C GLY A 132 -6.72 -0.63 -5.18
N ILE A 133 -6.59 -0.53 -3.85
CA ILE A 133 -5.30 -0.70 -3.15
C ILE A 133 -4.59 -1.98 -3.62
N ASP A 134 -5.32 -3.05 -3.94
CA ASP A 134 -4.80 -4.29 -4.50
C ASP A 134 -4.18 -4.11 -5.90
N THR A 135 -4.71 -3.21 -6.74
CA THR A 135 -4.13 -2.85 -8.04
C THR A 135 -2.85 -2.03 -7.88
N PHE A 136 -2.74 -1.17 -6.86
CA PHE A 136 -1.48 -0.50 -6.55
C PHE A 136 -0.44 -1.46 -6.02
N VAL A 137 -0.80 -2.33 -5.06
CA VAL A 137 0.11 -3.34 -4.52
C VAL A 137 0.60 -4.25 -5.66
N PHE A 138 -0.30 -4.74 -6.52
CA PHE A 138 0.08 -5.54 -7.69
C PHE A 138 0.95 -4.77 -8.69
N ARG A 139 0.68 -3.48 -8.92
CA ARG A 139 1.48 -2.63 -9.82
C ARG A 139 2.85 -2.32 -9.22
N PHE A 140 2.95 -2.10 -7.92
CA PHE A 140 4.23 -1.93 -7.21
C PHE A 140 5.01 -3.24 -7.16
N GLU A 141 4.36 -4.38 -6.95
CA GLU A 141 4.99 -5.71 -7.02
C GLU A 141 5.47 -6.02 -8.44
N SER A 142 4.65 -5.74 -9.46
CA SER A 142 5.03 -5.91 -10.87
C SER A 142 6.19 -4.99 -11.26
N LEU A 143 6.18 -3.72 -10.84
CA LEU A 143 7.30 -2.80 -11.06
C LEU A 143 8.56 -3.24 -10.31
N LYS A 144 8.41 -3.75 -9.09
CA LYS A 144 9.51 -4.31 -8.30
C LYS A 144 10.08 -5.58 -8.94
N GLU A 145 9.24 -6.43 -9.54
CA GLU A 145 9.66 -7.60 -10.29
C GLU A 145 10.34 -7.23 -11.61
N GLU A 146 9.82 -6.26 -12.35
CA GLU A 146 10.45 -5.72 -13.56
C GLU A 146 11.79 -5.07 -13.23
N GLU A 147 11.87 -4.28 -12.17
CA GLU A 147 13.10 -3.65 -11.71
C GLU A 147 14.10 -4.71 -11.22
N LYS A 148 13.64 -5.71 -10.47
CA LYS A 148 14.46 -6.85 -10.08
C LYS A 148 14.99 -7.62 -11.29
N LYS A 149 14.17 -7.82 -12.32
CA LYS A 149 14.57 -8.50 -13.56
C LYS A 149 15.59 -7.68 -14.33
N LYS A 150 15.39 -6.36 -14.48
CA LYS A 150 16.36 -5.44 -15.09
C LYS A 150 17.69 -5.44 -14.32
N LEU A 151 17.63 -5.42 -13.00
CA LEU A 151 18.82 -5.50 -12.14
C LEU A 151 19.52 -6.86 -12.26
N GLN A 152 18.78 -7.95 -12.41
CA GLN A 152 19.34 -9.28 -12.67
C GLN A 152 20.02 -9.36 -14.04
N GLU A 153 19.36 -8.92 -15.11
CA GLU A 153 19.93 -8.86 -16.46
C GLU A 153 21.17 -7.96 -16.50
N ARG A 154 21.13 -6.81 -15.82
CA ARG A 154 22.28 -5.91 -15.69
C ARG A 154 23.43 -6.55 -14.91
N ALA A 155 23.15 -7.26 -13.82
CA ALA A 155 24.17 -7.98 -13.06
C ALA A 155 24.80 -9.12 -13.86
N GLU A 156 24.01 -9.82 -14.68
CA GLU A 156 24.50 -10.84 -15.61
C GLU A 156 25.41 -10.24 -16.67
N GLN A 157 25.00 -9.13 -17.30
CA GLN A 157 25.82 -8.42 -18.27
C GLN A 157 27.14 -7.94 -17.65
N LEU A 158 27.07 -7.28 -16.48
CA LEU A 158 28.26 -6.83 -15.75
C LEU A 158 29.21 -7.98 -15.43
N LYS A 159 28.69 -9.17 -15.13
CA LYS A 159 29.52 -10.36 -14.88
C LYS A 159 30.33 -10.75 -16.11
N TYR A 160 29.72 -10.76 -17.29
CA TYR A 160 30.42 -11.04 -18.54
C TYR A 160 31.42 -9.92 -18.88
N ASP A 161 31.02 -8.65 -18.77
CA ASP A 161 31.89 -7.51 -19.02
C ASP A 161 33.13 -7.52 -18.10
N ILE A 162 32.98 -7.92 -16.83
CA ILE A 162 34.10 -8.08 -15.88
C ILE A 162 35.02 -9.23 -16.31
N ILE A 163 34.48 -10.35 -16.77
CA ILE A 163 35.28 -11.50 -17.23
C ILE A 163 36.07 -11.13 -18.50
N ASP A 164 35.41 -10.53 -19.48
CA ASP A 164 36.04 -10.13 -20.74
C ASP A 164 37.16 -9.12 -20.50
N LEU A 165 36.89 -8.10 -19.67
CA LEU A 165 37.88 -7.07 -19.35
C LEU A 165 39.05 -7.64 -18.52
N TYR A 166 38.80 -8.63 -17.66
CA TYR A 166 39.86 -9.38 -16.97
C TYR A 166 40.76 -10.13 -17.96
N ASP A 167 40.18 -10.82 -18.94
CA ASP A 167 40.92 -11.56 -19.96
C ASP A 167 41.69 -10.64 -20.92
N GLU A 168 41.17 -9.46 -21.22
CA GLU A 168 41.89 -8.41 -21.95
C GLU A 168 43.13 -7.93 -21.17
N ILE A 169 43.00 -7.65 -19.87
CA ILE A 169 44.14 -7.24 -19.02
C ILE A 169 45.19 -8.35 -18.96
N LYS A 170 44.76 -9.61 -18.82
CA LYS A 170 45.66 -10.77 -18.84
C LYS A 170 46.41 -10.88 -20.19
N SER A 171 45.72 -10.65 -21.30
CA SER A 171 46.32 -10.67 -22.63
C SER A 171 47.35 -9.55 -22.80
N LEU A 172 47.08 -8.36 -22.24
CA LEU A 172 48.04 -7.26 -22.20
C LEU A 172 49.27 -7.61 -21.36
N LEU A 173 49.11 -8.27 -20.20
CA LEU A 173 50.24 -8.72 -19.39
C LEU A 173 51.18 -9.66 -20.15
N ILE A 174 50.63 -10.61 -20.91
CA ILE A 174 51.43 -11.52 -21.76
C ILE A 174 52.18 -10.74 -22.85
N ALA A 175 51.51 -9.74 -23.47
CA ALA A 175 52.14 -8.91 -24.48
C ALA A 175 53.26 -8.03 -23.90
N ILE A 176 53.07 -7.47 -22.69
CA ILE A 176 54.09 -6.71 -21.96
C ILE A 176 55.30 -7.60 -21.68
N GLU A 177 55.09 -8.82 -21.17
CA GLU A 177 56.18 -9.76 -20.90
C GLU A 177 57.00 -10.06 -22.17
N ARG A 178 56.31 -10.31 -23.30
CA ARG A 178 56.96 -10.54 -24.60
C ARG A 178 57.78 -9.34 -25.06
N ASP A 179 57.27 -8.12 -24.90
CA ASP A 179 57.99 -6.91 -25.28
C ASP A 179 59.20 -6.66 -24.40
N LEU A 180 59.11 -6.93 -23.09
CA LEU A 180 60.23 -6.85 -22.16
C LEU A 180 61.35 -7.83 -22.55
N GLN A 181 61.01 -9.08 -22.90
CA GLN A 181 61.98 -10.06 -23.40
C GLN A 181 62.63 -9.60 -24.71
N GLY A 182 61.86 -8.92 -25.57
CA GLY A 182 62.33 -8.31 -26.81
C GLY A 182 63.09 -6.98 -26.63
N LYS A 183 63.26 -6.48 -25.39
CA LYS A 183 63.84 -5.16 -25.07
C LYS A 183 63.10 -3.97 -25.69
N ASN A 184 61.81 -4.14 -26.01
CA ASN A 184 60.94 -3.11 -26.57
C ASN A 184 60.24 -2.31 -25.44
N TYR A 185 61.03 -1.66 -24.58
CA TYR A 185 60.54 -1.04 -23.33
C TYR A 185 59.44 0.00 -23.53
N HIS A 186 59.54 0.83 -24.58
CA HIS A 186 58.53 1.85 -24.87
C HIS A 186 57.15 1.22 -25.18
N SER A 187 57.13 0.12 -25.94
CA SER A 187 55.87 -0.57 -26.26
C SER A 187 55.29 -1.31 -25.04
N ALA A 188 56.16 -1.86 -24.19
CA ALA A 188 55.75 -2.45 -22.92
C ALA A 188 55.10 -1.42 -21.98
N GLU A 189 55.66 -0.21 -21.90
CA GLU A 189 55.13 0.89 -21.08
C GLU A 189 53.75 1.36 -21.54
N GLU A 190 53.54 1.54 -22.85
CA GLU A 190 52.23 1.91 -23.40
C GLU A 190 51.16 0.86 -23.11
N LYS A 191 51.50 -0.43 -23.30
CA LYS A 191 50.59 -1.54 -22.98
C LYS A 191 50.30 -1.63 -21.48
N LEU A 192 51.28 -1.35 -20.63
CA LEU A 192 51.09 -1.31 -19.18
C LEU A 192 50.16 -0.18 -18.75
N ARG A 193 50.31 1.03 -19.31
CA ARG A 193 49.38 2.14 -19.06
C ARG A 193 47.94 1.79 -19.46
N ASN A 194 47.77 1.12 -20.60
CA ASN A 194 46.46 0.65 -21.06
C ASN A 194 45.88 -0.42 -20.09
N ALA A 195 46.69 -1.36 -19.64
CA ALA A 195 46.27 -2.38 -18.68
C ALA A 195 45.84 -1.78 -17.32
N ILE A 196 46.55 -0.77 -16.82
CA ILE A 196 46.18 -0.03 -15.59
C ILE A 196 44.87 0.76 -15.79
N HIS A 197 44.69 1.40 -16.95
CA HIS A 197 43.44 2.08 -17.26
C HIS A 197 42.24 1.11 -17.27
N LYS A 198 42.40 -0.04 -17.91
CA LYS A 198 41.38 -1.11 -17.93
C LYS A 198 41.12 -1.69 -16.54
N LEU A 199 42.13 -1.80 -15.67
CA LEU A 199 41.95 -2.18 -14.27
C LEU A 199 41.02 -1.20 -13.52
N GLY A 200 41.15 0.11 -13.78
CA GLY A 200 40.26 1.12 -13.20
C GLY A 200 38.80 0.97 -13.66
N ILE A 201 38.58 0.62 -14.94
CA ILE A 201 37.24 0.30 -15.46
C ILE A 201 36.71 -0.98 -14.82
N LEU A 202 37.55 -2.00 -14.67
CA LEU A 202 37.21 -3.27 -14.02
C LEU A 202 36.74 -3.04 -12.58
N ASP A 203 37.43 -2.19 -11.81
CA ASP A 203 37.04 -1.84 -10.44
C ASP A 203 35.69 -1.13 -10.39
N HIS A 204 35.42 -0.20 -11.32
CA HIS A 204 34.12 0.48 -11.41
C HIS A 204 32.98 -0.51 -11.71
N LEU A 205 33.16 -1.42 -12.67
CA LEU A 205 32.14 -2.44 -13.01
C LEU A 205 31.88 -3.38 -11.84
N ARG A 206 32.91 -3.72 -11.07
CA ARG A 206 32.80 -4.57 -9.87
C ARG A 206 32.06 -3.87 -8.73
N ASP A 207 32.28 -2.58 -8.53
CA ASP A 207 31.51 -1.78 -7.57
C ASP A 207 30.04 -1.68 -7.96
N GLU A 208 29.74 -1.50 -9.25
CA GLU A 208 28.37 -1.51 -9.77
C GLU A 208 27.70 -2.87 -9.53
N TYR A 209 28.41 -3.97 -9.82
CA TYR A 209 27.95 -5.34 -9.55
C TYR A 209 27.68 -5.57 -8.05
N LYS A 210 28.58 -5.10 -7.16
CA LYS A 210 28.42 -5.22 -5.70
C LYS A 210 27.23 -4.40 -5.19
N ARG A 211 26.98 -3.20 -5.74
CA ARG A 211 25.79 -2.40 -5.39
C ARG A 211 24.49 -3.10 -5.78
N ILE A 212 24.46 -3.78 -6.93
CA ILE A 212 23.26 -4.48 -7.41
C ILE A 212 23.03 -5.79 -6.66
N THR A 213 24.09 -6.57 -6.41
CA THR A 213 23.96 -7.96 -5.92
C THR A 213 24.28 -8.14 -4.44
N GLY A 214 24.94 -7.17 -3.80
CA GLY A 214 25.49 -7.29 -2.45
C GLY A 214 26.68 -8.23 -2.33
N LYS A 215 27.19 -8.79 -3.45
CA LYS A 215 28.25 -9.80 -3.47
C LYS A 215 29.52 -9.24 -4.08
N GLU A 216 30.65 -9.69 -3.53
CA GLU A 216 31.96 -9.43 -4.11
C GLU A 216 32.25 -10.44 -5.21
N PHE A 217 32.77 -9.97 -6.33
CA PHE A 217 33.08 -10.79 -7.50
C PHE A 217 34.56 -10.63 -7.83
N TYR A 218 35.27 -11.75 -8.00
CA TYR A 218 36.68 -11.77 -8.45
C TYR A 218 37.70 -11.04 -7.54
N ASN A 219 37.41 -10.82 -6.25
CA ASN A 219 38.27 -10.07 -5.32
C ASN A 219 39.75 -10.51 -5.36
N PHE A 220 40.01 -11.79 -5.10
CA PHE A 220 41.37 -12.33 -5.12
C PHE A 220 42.09 -12.13 -6.46
N HIS A 221 41.40 -12.39 -7.57
CA HIS A 221 41.97 -12.30 -8.92
C HIS A 221 42.34 -10.86 -9.31
N VAL A 222 41.50 -9.89 -8.92
CA VAL A 222 41.78 -8.47 -9.18
C VAL A 222 42.89 -7.94 -8.28
N GLU A 223 42.99 -8.38 -7.03
CA GLU A 223 44.13 -8.04 -6.17
C GLU A 223 45.46 -8.53 -6.76
N VAL A 224 45.49 -9.76 -7.29
CA VAL A 224 46.66 -10.29 -8.00
C VAL A 224 46.99 -9.45 -9.22
N LEU A 225 46.02 -9.11 -10.08
CA LEU A 225 46.24 -8.24 -11.23
C LEU A 225 46.77 -6.86 -10.81
N ARG A 226 46.18 -6.27 -9.78
CA ARG A 226 46.57 -4.95 -9.27
C ARG A 226 48.01 -4.96 -8.79
N ASN A 227 48.38 -5.90 -7.93
CA ASN A 227 49.75 -6.04 -7.43
C ASN A 227 50.75 -6.28 -8.57
N THR A 228 50.37 -7.08 -9.57
CA THR A 228 51.21 -7.38 -10.74
C THR A 228 51.43 -6.15 -11.61
N LEU A 229 50.37 -5.41 -11.94
CA LEU A 229 50.45 -4.23 -12.80
C LEU A 229 51.22 -3.08 -12.13
N PHE A 230 50.95 -2.81 -10.86
CA PHE A 230 51.67 -1.75 -10.13
C PHE A 230 53.12 -2.15 -9.83
N GLY A 231 53.40 -3.44 -9.56
CA GLY A 231 54.77 -3.93 -9.44
C GLY A 231 55.57 -3.80 -10.74
N LEU A 232 54.96 -4.10 -11.90
CA LEU A 232 55.59 -3.90 -13.21
C LEU A 232 55.84 -2.42 -13.51
N LYS A 233 54.93 -1.54 -13.08
CA LYS A 233 55.08 -0.09 -13.25
C LYS A 233 56.29 0.43 -12.49
N GLU A 234 56.43 0.05 -11.22
CA GLU A 234 57.58 0.44 -10.39
C GLU A 234 58.91 -0.07 -11.00
N GLN A 235 58.93 -1.28 -11.52
CA GLN A 235 60.12 -1.84 -12.17
C GLN A 235 60.52 -1.07 -13.43
N LEU A 236 59.55 -0.67 -14.26
CA LEU A 236 59.81 0.10 -15.48
C LEU A 236 60.22 1.55 -15.20
N GLU A 237 59.74 2.17 -14.12
CA GLU A 237 60.16 3.51 -13.71
C GLU A 237 61.59 3.54 -13.14
N LEU A 238 62.12 2.39 -12.71
CA LEU A 238 63.49 2.22 -12.19
C LEU A 238 64.50 1.75 -13.24
N SER A 239 64.05 1.42 -14.46
CA SER A 239 64.85 0.92 -15.59
C SER A 239 65.32 2.04 -16.51
#